data_AF-A0A1E4UWX0-F1
#
_entry.id   AF-A0A1E4UWX0-F1
#
_cell.length_a   1.000
_cell.length_b   1.000
_cell.length_c   1.000
_cell.angle_alpha   90.00
_cell.angle_beta   90.00
_cell.angle_gamma   90.00
#
_symmetry.space_group_name_H-M   'P 1'
#
loop_
_entity.id
_entity.type
_entity.pdbx_description
1 polymer ?
#
loop_
_entity_poly.entity_id
_entity_poly.type
_entity_poly.pdbx_seq_one_letter_code
_entity_poly.pdbx_strand_id
1 'polypeptide(L)'
;MPLPEIHAFLGCRTPAAWVEAALANPEIMLIDHKNCEFKAASTALSLMAKYSTHLDLINMMSRLAREELVHHEQVLRLMKRRNIGLRPVSAARYASGLRKLVRPHEPHRLVDTLVVGAFIEARSCERFEALVPHLDEELGGFYFGLLKSEARHFQGYLKLAYQYGEQQDVDQAIERVREAERLLIESSDSEFRFHSGVPAA
;
A
#
# COMPACT_ATOMS: atom_id res chain seq x y z
N MET A 1 6.80 -9.11 -14.57
CA MET A 1 8.01 -8.29 -14.77
C MET A 1 8.63 -8.14 -13.39
N PRO A 2 9.82 -8.68 -13.12
CA PRO A 2 10.44 -8.51 -11.81
C PRO A 2 10.66 -7.00 -11.57
N LEU A 3 10.33 -6.52 -10.37
CA LEU A 3 10.50 -5.13 -9.95
C LEU A 3 11.68 -5.05 -8.96
N PRO A 4 12.94 -5.17 -9.44
CA PRO A 4 14.12 -5.30 -8.58
C PRO A 4 14.30 -4.12 -7.62
N GLU A 5 13.85 -2.93 -8.01
CA GLU A 5 13.87 -1.74 -7.15
C GLU A 5 12.93 -1.88 -5.94
N ILE A 6 11.71 -2.41 -6.12
CA ILE A 6 10.76 -2.65 -5.03
C ILE A 6 11.34 -3.70 -4.08
N HIS A 7 11.93 -4.73 -4.66
CA HIS A 7 12.53 -5.84 -3.94
C HIS A 7 13.73 -5.41 -3.09
N ALA A 8 14.54 -4.47 -3.59
CA ALA A 8 15.65 -3.88 -2.86
C ALA A 8 15.18 -2.86 -1.81
N PHE A 9 14.06 -2.19 -2.04
CA PHE A 9 13.49 -1.20 -1.12
C PHE A 9 12.84 -1.83 0.11
N LEU A 10 12.11 -2.92 -0.06
CA LEU A 10 11.42 -3.64 1.01
C LEU A 10 12.37 -4.48 1.87
N GLY A 11 12.04 -4.64 3.15
CA GLY A 11 12.86 -5.39 4.11
C GLY A 11 12.68 -6.91 4.05
N CYS A 12 11.62 -7.40 3.40
CA CYS A 12 11.34 -8.83 3.25
C CYS A 12 10.40 -9.11 2.08
N ARG A 13 10.33 -10.38 1.69
CA ARG A 13 9.31 -10.91 0.79
C ARG A 13 7.99 -11.09 1.51
N THR A 14 6.89 -11.11 0.75
CA THR A 14 5.62 -11.62 1.26
C THR A 14 5.78 -13.10 1.69
N PRO A 15 5.46 -13.44 2.94
CA PRO A 15 5.55 -14.83 3.41
C PRO A 15 4.59 -15.76 2.66
N ALA A 16 5.02 -16.98 2.34
CA ALA A 16 4.18 -17.97 1.66
C ALA A 16 2.88 -18.28 2.43
N ALA A 17 2.94 -18.35 3.76
CA ALA A 17 1.75 -18.53 4.61
C ALA A 17 0.72 -17.39 4.46
N TRP A 18 1.16 -16.17 4.15
CA TRP A 18 0.22 -15.09 3.84
C TRP A 18 -0.47 -15.31 2.48
N VAL A 19 0.27 -15.80 1.47
CA VAL A 19 -0.29 -16.15 0.16
C VAL A 19 -1.33 -17.28 0.30
N GLU A 20 -1.01 -18.33 1.05
CA GLU A 20 -1.94 -19.42 1.35
C GLU A 20 -3.23 -18.90 2.02
N ALA A 21 -3.10 -18.03 3.01
CA ALA A 21 -4.25 -17.40 3.66
C ALA A 21 -5.07 -16.52 2.70
N ALA A 22 -4.42 -15.80 1.78
CA ALA A 22 -5.09 -15.00 0.78
C ALA A 22 -5.92 -15.84 -0.20
N LEU A 23 -5.35 -16.96 -0.66
CA LEU A 23 -6.03 -17.92 -1.53
C LEU A 23 -7.19 -18.63 -0.83
N ALA A 24 -7.08 -18.87 0.48
CA ALA A 24 -8.15 -19.43 1.29
C ALA A 24 -9.28 -18.41 1.60
N ASN A 25 -9.00 -17.11 1.52
CA ASN A 25 -9.93 -16.04 1.91
C ASN A 25 -10.14 -14.96 0.82
N PRO A 26 -10.51 -15.33 -0.42
CA PRO A 26 -10.55 -14.38 -1.54
C PRO A 26 -11.59 -13.27 -1.35
N GLU A 27 -12.71 -13.54 -0.67
CA GLU A 27 -13.71 -12.52 -0.38
C GLU A 27 -13.19 -11.43 0.57
N ILE A 28 -12.49 -11.82 1.65
CA ILE A 28 -11.88 -10.86 2.59
C ILE A 28 -10.81 -10.06 1.87
N MET A 29 -9.98 -10.73 1.05
CA MET A 29 -8.93 -10.10 0.27
C MET A 29 -9.51 -8.99 -0.62
N LEU A 30 -10.55 -9.29 -1.40
CA LEU A 30 -11.15 -8.32 -2.32
C LEU A 30 -11.88 -7.18 -1.61
N ILE A 31 -12.59 -7.46 -0.52
CA ILE A 31 -13.26 -6.41 0.26
C ILE A 31 -12.23 -5.47 0.90
N ASP A 32 -11.16 -6.01 1.49
CA ASP A 32 -10.12 -5.19 2.10
C ASP A 32 -9.28 -4.45 1.06
N HIS A 33 -8.94 -5.09 -0.07
CA HIS A 33 -8.29 -4.44 -1.20
C HIS A 33 -9.10 -3.23 -1.67
N LYS A 34 -10.41 -3.39 -1.92
CA LYS A 34 -11.32 -2.29 -2.23
C LYS A 34 -11.28 -1.18 -1.17
N ASN A 35 -11.18 -1.53 0.11
CA ASN A 35 -11.05 -0.54 1.18
C ASN A 35 -9.69 0.16 1.14
N CYS A 36 -8.60 -0.55 0.82
CA CYS A 36 -7.26 0.03 0.67
C CYS A 36 -7.22 1.09 -0.42
N GLU A 37 -7.81 0.83 -1.58
CA GLU A 37 -7.92 1.83 -2.66
C GLU A 37 -8.63 3.11 -2.20
N PHE A 38 -9.77 2.95 -1.51
CA PHE A 38 -10.49 4.10 -0.95
C PHE A 38 -9.67 4.85 0.12
N LYS A 39 -8.95 4.12 0.98
CA LYS A 39 -8.08 4.70 2.02
C LYS A 39 -6.89 5.43 1.40
N ALA A 40 -6.33 4.96 0.29
CA ALA A 40 -5.25 5.62 -0.45
C ALA A 40 -5.75 6.96 -1.02
N ALA A 41 -6.90 6.95 -1.72
CA ALA A 41 -7.55 8.18 -2.19
C ALA A 41 -7.83 9.18 -1.05
N SER A 42 -8.44 8.71 0.04
CA SER A 42 -8.75 9.54 1.20
C SER A 42 -7.50 10.13 1.88
N THR A 43 -6.41 9.36 1.93
CA THR A 43 -5.12 9.82 2.47
C THR A 43 -4.54 10.92 1.58
N ALA A 44 -4.59 10.76 0.26
CA ALA A 44 -4.15 11.77 -0.69
C ALA A 44 -4.94 13.08 -0.56
N LEU A 45 -6.28 13.00 -0.43
CA LEU A 45 -7.13 14.18 -0.15
C LEU A 45 -6.74 14.87 1.15
N SER A 46 -6.47 14.09 2.20
CA SER A 46 -6.05 14.61 3.51
C SER A 46 -4.70 15.34 3.45
N LEU A 47 -3.75 14.81 2.66
CA LEU A 47 -2.45 15.46 2.42
C LEU A 47 -2.61 16.78 1.69
N MET A 48 -3.48 16.85 0.66
CA MET A 48 -3.77 18.11 -0.04
C MET A 48 -4.37 19.16 0.87
N ALA A 49 -5.32 18.77 1.74
CA ALA A 49 -5.92 19.69 2.69
C ALA A 49 -4.89 20.21 3.71
N LYS A 50 -4.01 19.32 4.21
CA LYS A 50 -3.00 19.68 5.21
C LYS A 50 -1.87 20.55 4.64
N TYR A 51 -1.41 20.24 3.42
CA TYR A 51 -0.29 20.91 2.76
C TYR A 51 -0.78 21.74 1.56
N SER A 52 -1.79 22.58 1.79
CA SER A 52 -2.58 23.29 0.77
C SER A 52 -1.83 24.32 -0.08
N THR A 53 -0.58 24.62 0.28
CA THR A 53 0.30 25.52 -0.48
C THR A 53 1.43 24.79 -1.21
N HIS A 54 1.53 23.46 -1.07
CA HIS A 54 2.57 22.65 -1.70
C HIS A 54 2.12 22.19 -3.08
N LEU A 55 2.30 23.05 -4.10
CA LEU A 55 1.74 22.84 -5.45
C LEU A 55 2.07 21.47 -6.07
N ASP A 56 3.33 21.03 -5.97
CA ASP A 56 3.76 19.74 -6.54
C ASP A 56 3.11 18.54 -5.82
N LEU A 57 3.03 18.60 -4.49
CA LEU A 57 2.30 17.62 -3.69
C LEU A 57 0.83 17.58 -4.09
N ILE A 58 0.16 18.74 -4.19
CA ILE A 58 -1.26 18.82 -4.55
C ILE A 58 -1.52 18.21 -5.92
N ASN A 59 -0.68 18.56 -6.91
CA ASN A 59 -0.83 18.03 -8.26
C ASN A 59 -0.62 16.51 -8.31
N MET A 60 0.36 15.98 -7.59
CA MET A 60 0.56 14.53 -7.52
C MET A 60 -0.59 13.84 -6.79
N MET A 61 -0.97 14.31 -5.60
CA MET A 61 -2.01 13.70 -4.77
C MET A 61 -3.39 13.75 -5.44
N SER A 62 -3.70 14.80 -6.20
CA SER A 62 -4.94 14.88 -6.99
C SER A 62 -4.98 13.84 -8.12
N ARG A 63 -3.84 13.57 -8.76
CA ARG A 63 -3.74 12.52 -9.79
C ARG A 63 -3.87 11.13 -9.16
N LEU A 64 -3.13 10.89 -8.09
CA LEU A 64 -3.16 9.63 -7.33
C LEU A 64 -4.58 9.35 -6.84
N ALA A 65 -5.22 10.29 -6.15
CA ALA A 65 -6.57 10.09 -5.60
C ALA A 65 -7.60 9.68 -6.68
N ARG A 66 -7.53 10.25 -7.88
CA ARG A 66 -8.42 9.86 -8.98
C ARG A 66 -8.10 8.47 -9.50
N GLU A 67 -6.83 8.11 -9.60
CA GLU A 67 -6.40 6.78 -10.03
C GLU A 67 -6.85 5.69 -9.03
N GLU A 68 -6.68 5.91 -7.72
CA GLU A 68 -7.13 4.96 -6.71
C GLU A 68 -8.66 4.83 -6.63
N LEU A 69 -9.40 5.90 -6.93
CA LEU A 69 -10.85 5.79 -7.07
C LEU A 69 -11.26 4.94 -8.28
N VAL A 70 -10.49 4.99 -9.37
CA VAL A 70 -10.70 4.08 -10.51
C VAL A 70 -10.39 2.63 -10.10
N HIS A 71 -9.30 2.37 -9.38
CA HIS A 71 -9.00 1.04 -8.86
C HIS A 71 -10.11 0.55 -7.93
N HIS A 72 -10.57 1.38 -6.99
CA HIS A 72 -11.68 1.08 -6.09
C HIS A 72 -12.95 0.63 -6.85
N GLU A 73 -13.34 1.37 -7.89
CA GLU A 73 -14.48 1.03 -8.75
C GLU A 73 -14.24 -0.25 -9.57
N GLN A 74 -13.02 -0.52 -10.00
CA GLN A 74 -12.66 -1.77 -10.67
C GLN A 74 -12.81 -2.97 -9.73
N VAL A 75 -12.33 -2.88 -8.49
CA VAL A 75 -12.50 -3.95 -7.49
C VAL A 75 -13.99 -4.16 -7.17
N LEU A 76 -14.79 -3.09 -7.03
CA LEU A 76 -16.25 -3.20 -6.86
C LEU A 76 -16.93 -3.93 -8.02
N ARG A 77 -16.54 -3.63 -9.26
CA ARG A 77 -17.07 -4.32 -10.44
C ARG A 77 -16.67 -5.80 -10.45
N LEU A 78 -15.44 -6.12 -10.06
CA LEU A 78 -14.96 -7.50 -9.95
C LEU A 78 -15.73 -8.27 -8.87
N MET A 79 -15.89 -7.69 -7.68
CA MET A 79 -16.69 -8.25 -6.59
C MET A 79 -18.13 -8.53 -7.05
N LYS A 80 -18.75 -7.59 -7.77
CA LYS A 80 -20.10 -7.77 -8.33
C LYS A 80 -20.17 -8.95 -9.29
N ARG A 81 -19.21 -9.10 -10.21
CA ARG A 81 -19.16 -10.23 -11.15
C ARG A 81 -18.96 -11.57 -10.44
N ARG A 82 -18.24 -11.56 -9.31
CA ARG A 82 -17.99 -12.74 -8.47
C ARG A 82 -19.05 -12.98 -7.40
N ASN A 83 -20.16 -12.22 -7.42
CA ASN A 83 -21.23 -12.30 -6.44
C ASN A 83 -20.78 -12.15 -4.98
N ILE A 84 -19.75 -11.34 -4.74
CA ILE A 84 -19.21 -11.07 -3.39
C ILE A 84 -19.99 -9.90 -2.78
N GLY A 85 -20.73 -10.20 -1.70
CA GLY A 85 -21.51 -9.22 -0.96
C GLY A 85 -20.65 -8.22 -0.19
N LEU A 86 -21.10 -6.95 -0.12
CA LEU A 86 -20.46 -5.96 0.73
C LEU A 86 -20.75 -6.25 2.20
N ARG A 87 -19.69 -6.29 3.01
CA ARG A 87 -19.77 -6.35 4.47
C ARG A 87 -18.66 -5.52 5.10
N PRO A 88 -18.83 -5.08 6.36
CA PRO A 88 -17.77 -4.42 7.09
C PRO A 88 -16.55 -5.33 7.24
N VAL A 89 -15.37 -4.77 6.98
CA VAL A 89 -14.06 -5.38 7.24
C VAL A 89 -13.21 -4.30 7.90
N SER A 90 -12.74 -4.55 9.13
CA SER A 90 -11.91 -3.59 9.88
C SER A 90 -10.58 -3.37 9.17
N ALA A 91 -9.94 -2.22 9.43
CA ALA A 91 -8.61 -1.95 8.88
C ALA A 91 -7.52 -2.79 9.58
N ALA A 92 -6.55 -3.28 8.81
CA ALA A 92 -5.36 -3.92 9.32
C ALA A 92 -4.54 -2.99 10.25
N ARG A 93 -3.71 -3.58 11.11
CA ARG A 93 -2.74 -2.85 11.96
C ARG A 93 -1.59 -2.19 11.17
N TYR A 94 -1.41 -2.53 9.90
CA TYR A 94 -0.25 -2.16 9.09
C TYR A 94 -0.05 -0.64 8.96
N ALA A 95 -0.96 0.04 8.27
CA ALA A 95 -0.83 1.48 8.00
C ALA A 95 -0.83 2.32 9.29
N SER A 96 -1.62 1.92 10.29
CA SER A 96 -1.61 2.58 11.60
C SER A 96 -0.32 2.33 12.37
N GLY A 97 0.27 1.13 12.26
CA GLY A 97 1.58 0.78 12.78
C GLY A 97 2.70 1.65 12.21
N LEU A 98 2.76 1.79 10.89
CA LEU A 98 3.75 2.65 10.23
C LEU A 98 3.56 4.13 10.58
N ARG A 99 2.32 4.62 10.66
CA ARG A 99 2.02 6.00 11.03
C ARG A 99 2.49 6.38 12.44
N LYS A 100 2.67 5.42 13.35
CA LYS A 100 3.25 5.69 14.69
C LYS A 100 4.71 6.14 14.63
N LEU A 101 5.40 5.86 13.53
CA LEU A 101 6.79 6.28 13.32
C LEU A 101 6.88 7.72 12.80
N VAL A 102 5.79 8.30 12.31
CA VAL A 102 5.82 9.65 11.74
C VAL A 102 6.15 10.66 12.83
N ARG A 103 7.27 11.38 12.66
CA ARG A 103 7.68 12.45 13.58
C ARG A 103 6.59 13.54 13.65
N PRO A 104 6.33 14.14 14.82
CA PRO A 104 5.19 15.04 14.98
C PRO A 104 5.43 16.47 14.46
N HIS A 105 6.70 16.88 14.25
CA HIS A 105 7.08 18.23 13.87
C HIS A 105 7.40 18.34 12.38
N GLU A 106 7.01 19.44 11.74
CA GLU A 106 7.41 19.78 10.37
C GLU A 106 8.88 20.25 10.33
N PRO A 107 9.63 20.05 9.22
CA PRO A 107 9.21 19.41 7.97
C PRO A 107 9.28 17.87 8.00
N HIS A 108 9.90 17.29 9.03
CA HIS A 108 10.11 15.85 9.17
C HIS A 108 8.82 15.02 9.12
N ARG A 109 7.71 15.59 9.60
CA ARG A 109 6.38 14.96 9.55
C ARG A 109 5.93 14.69 8.12
N LEU A 110 6.09 15.66 7.20
CA LEU A 110 5.75 15.46 5.80
C LEU A 110 6.63 14.38 5.19
N VAL A 111 7.95 14.47 5.38
CA VAL A 111 8.93 13.51 4.87
C VAL A 111 8.60 12.09 5.31
N ASP A 112 8.41 11.87 6.61
CA ASP A 112 8.07 10.56 7.16
C ASP A 112 6.73 10.04 6.61
N THR A 113 5.75 10.93 6.42
CA THR A 113 4.45 10.54 5.86
C THR A 113 4.57 10.08 4.41
N LEU A 114 5.40 10.75 3.60
CA LEU A 114 5.65 10.39 2.21
C LEU A 114 6.44 9.08 2.12
N VAL A 115 7.45 8.87 2.99
CA VAL A 115 8.18 7.59 3.09
C VAL A 115 7.24 6.45 3.46
N VAL A 116 6.36 6.63 4.45
CA VAL A 116 5.32 5.63 4.79
C VAL A 116 4.41 5.34 3.60
N GLY A 117 4.01 6.36 2.84
CA GLY A 117 3.28 6.19 1.58
C GLY A 117 4.04 5.28 0.60
N ALA A 118 5.33 5.56 0.36
CA ALA A 118 6.16 4.74 -0.52
C ALA A 118 6.21 3.26 -0.09
N PHE A 119 6.32 2.96 1.21
CA PHE A 119 6.29 1.57 1.70
C PHE A 119 4.95 0.88 1.50
N ILE A 120 3.83 1.60 1.64
CA ILE A 120 2.50 1.02 1.42
C ILE A 120 2.34 0.61 -0.06
N GLU A 121 2.65 1.50 -1.00
CA GLU A 121 2.55 1.22 -2.44
C GLU A 121 3.55 0.14 -2.88
N ALA A 122 4.80 0.18 -2.38
CA ALA A 122 5.81 -0.82 -2.68
C ALA A 122 5.36 -2.22 -2.22
N ARG A 123 4.81 -2.32 -0.99
CA ARG A 123 4.30 -3.60 -0.47
C ARG A 123 3.06 -4.07 -1.22
N SER A 124 2.14 -3.17 -1.59
CA SER A 124 0.99 -3.52 -2.42
C SER A 124 1.45 -4.13 -3.75
N CYS A 125 2.40 -3.49 -4.42
CA CYS A 125 2.97 -3.97 -5.67
C CYS A 125 3.60 -5.37 -5.51
N GLU A 126 4.42 -5.58 -4.49
CA GLU A 126 5.07 -6.88 -4.25
C GLU A 126 4.06 -7.97 -3.86
N ARG A 127 2.98 -7.65 -3.15
CA ARG A 127 1.90 -8.60 -2.84
C ARG A 127 1.06 -8.98 -4.04
N PHE A 128 0.74 -8.03 -4.92
CA PHE A 128 0.12 -8.36 -6.20
C PHE A 128 1.01 -9.29 -7.02
N GLU A 129 2.31 -9.00 -7.10
CA GLU A 129 3.28 -9.85 -7.82
C GLU A 129 3.32 -11.27 -7.24
N ALA A 130 3.35 -11.38 -5.91
CA ALA A 130 3.35 -12.66 -5.22
C ALA A 130 2.05 -13.46 -5.43
N LEU A 131 0.90 -12.79 -5.57
CA LEU A 131 -0.39 -13.46 -5.76
C LEU A 131 -0.64 -13.92 -7.19
N VAL A 132 -0.27 -13.11 -8.20
CA VAL A 132 -0.60 -13.34 -9.61
C VAL A 132 -0.39 -14.78 -10.10
N PRO A 133 0.71 -15.48 -9.78
CA PRO A 133 0.93 -16.87 -10.22
C PRO A 133 -0.07 -17.91 -9.69
N HIS A 134 -0.83 -17.56 -8.65
CA HIS A 134 -1.74 -18.46 -7.94
C HIS A 134 -3.22 -18.16 -8.17
N LEU A 135 -3.53 -17.11 -8.93
CA LEU A 135 -4.90 -16.64 -9.16
C LEU A 135 -5.44 -17.18 -10.49
N ASP A 136 -6.77 -17.20 -10.62
CA ASP A 136 -7.43 -17.42 -11.90
C ASP A 136 -7.09 -16.31 -12.92
N GLU A 137 -7.32 -16.57 -14.20
CA GLU A 137 -6.91 -15.69 -15.30
C GLU A 137 -7.48 -14.26 -15.18
N GLU A 138 -8.75 -14.11 -14.75
CA GLU A 138 -9.38 -12.78 -14.65
C GLU A 138 -8.77 -11.97 -13.50
N LEU A 139 -8.68 -12.57 -12.31
CA LEU A 139 -8.15 -11.89 -11.13
C LEU A 139 -6.64 -11.68 -11.23
N GLY A 140 -5.90 -12.67 -11.73
CA GLY A 140 -4.47 -12.57 -12.01
C GLY A 140 -4.18 -11.50 -13.05
N GLY A 141 -4.93 -11.45 -14.16
CA GLY A 141 -4.81 -10.39 -15.16
C GLY A 141 -5.10 -9.00 -14.61
N PHE A 142 -6.11 -8.87 -13.75
CA PHE A 142 -6.43 -7.62 -13.06
C PHE A 142 -5.30 -7.17 -12.11
N TYR A 143 -4.84 -8.03 -11.20
CA TYR A 143 -3.76 -7.72 -10.26
C TYR A 143 -2.43 -7.44 -10.96
N PHE A 144 -2.14 -8.15 -12.05
CA PHE A 144 -0.97 -7.86 -12.88
C PHE A 144 -1.05 -6.46 -13.49
N GLY A 145 -2.24 -6.02 -13.91
CA GLY A 145 -2.48 -4.67 -14.43
C GLY A 145 -2.21 -3.56 -13.42
N LEU A 146 -2.45 -3.81 -12.13
CA LEU A 146 -2.20 -2.84 -11.05
C LEU A 146 -0.71 -2.66 -10.73
N LEU A 147 0.14 -3.66 -11.00
CA LEU A 147 1.58 -3.57 -10.68
C LEU A 147 2.25 -2.29 -11.18
N LYS A 148 1.88 -1.86 -12.39
CA LYS A 148 2.46 -0.67 -13.01
C LYS A 148 2.00 0.63 -12.33
N SER A 149 0.76 0.73 -11.88
CA SER A 149 0.29 1.94 -11.16
C SER A 149 0.93 2.00 -9.78
N GLU A 150 0.92 0.91 -9.03
CA GLU A 150 1.55 0.79 -7.70
C GLU A 150 3.04 1.16 -7.72
N ALA A 151 3.80 0.65 -8.71
CA ALA A 151 5.21 1.00 -8.85
C ALA A 151 5.42 2.50 -9.13
N ARG A 152 4.53 3.14 -9.90
CA ARG A 152 4.58 4.59 -10.13
C ARG A 152 4.19 5.39 -8.89
N HIS A 153 3.23 4.91 -8.10
CA HIS A 153 2.83 5.56 -6.85
C HIS A 153 3.97 5.52 -5.83
N PHE A 154 4.60 4.36 -5.65
CA PHE A 154 5.83 4.17 -4.88
C PHE A 154 6.90 5.19 -5.28
N GLN A 155 7.27 5.23 -6.56
CA GLN A 155 8.28 6.15 -7.08
C GLN A 155 7.88 7.62 -6.87
N GLY A 156 6.60 7.96 -7.05
CA GLY A 156 6.08 9.30 -6.84
C GLY A 156 6.20 9.76 -5.39
N TYR A 157 5.82 8.91 -4.43
CA TYR A 157 5.94 9.22 -3.00
C TYR A 157 7.40 9.43 -2.62
N LEU A 158 8.29 8.54 -3.06
CA LEU A 158 9.71 8.63 -2.76
C LEU A 158 10.35 9.88 -3.36
N LYS A 159 9.97 10.24 -4.60
CA LYS A 159 10.41 11.48 -5.25
C LYS A 159 9.98 12.72 -4.45
N LEU A 160 8.73 12.79 -3.99
CA LEU A 160 8.30 13.90 -3.15
C LEU A 160 9.03 13.93 -1.81
N ALA A 161 9.33 12.77 -1.20
CA ALA A 161 10.08 12.71 0.05
C ALA A 161 11.47 13.35 -0.11
N TYR A 162 12.21 13.01 -1.16
CA TYR A 162 13.51 13.63 -1.47
C TYR A 162 13.41 15.08 -1.95
N GLN A 163 12.25 15.53 -2.46
CA GLN A 163 12.02 16.92 -2.82
C GLN A 163 11.82 17.81 -1.58
N TYR A 164 11.14 17.31 -0.55
CA TYR A 164 10.78 18.07 0.65
C TYR A 164 11.72 17.82 1.85
N GLY A 165 12.58 16.81 1.78
CA GLY A 165 13.52 16.45 2.84
C GLY A 165 14.97 16.45 2.38
N GLU A 166 15.89 16.60 3.33
CA GLU A 166 17.31 16.37 3.06
C GLU A 166 17.57 14.88 2.82
N GLN A 167 18.44 14.56 1.85
CA GLN A 167 18.71 13.17 1.45
C GLN A 167 19.05 12.27 2.65
N GLN A 168 19.93 12.73 3.55
CA GLN A 168 20.32 11.97 4.73
C GLN A 168 19.15 11.71 5.70
N ASP A 169 18.21 12.65 5.84
CA ASP A 169 17.03 12.49 6.70
C ASP A 169 16.02 11.51 6.08
N VAL A 170 15.83 11.58 4.76
CA VAL A 170 14.97 10.65 4.02
C VAL A 170 15.52 9.24 4.10
N ASP A 171 16.82 9.05 3.89
CA ASP A 171 17.49 7.74 3.96
C ASP A 171 17.34 7.13 5.36
N GLN A 172 17.51 7.92 6.43
CA GLN A 172 17.26 7.47 7.81
C GLN A 172 15.80 7.10 8.07
N ALA A 173 14.86 7.87 7.51
CA ALA A 173 13.44 7.53 7.59
C ALA A 173 13.14 6.22 6.87
N ILE A 174 13.73 5.97 5.70
CA ILE A 174 13.57 4.73 4.94
C ILE A 174 14.05 3.54 5.76
N GLU A 175 15.25 3.57 6.33
CA GLU A 175 15.78 2.45 7.13
C GLU A 175 14.88 2.14 8.34
N ARG A 176 14.45 3.18 9.06
CA ARG A 176 13.58 3.05 10.23
C ARG A 176 12.20 2.48 9.87
N VAL A 177 11.60 2.95 8.77
CA VAL A 177 10.30 2.46 8.32
C VAL A 177 10.44 1.05 7.74
N ARG A 178 11.52 0.73 7.02
CA ARG A 178 11.80 -0.61 6.46
C ARG A 178 11.79 -1.69 7.54
N GLU A 179 12.49 -1.45 8.65
CA GLU A 179 12.57 -2.45 9.73
C GLU A 179 11.21 -2.67 10.40
N ALA A 180 10.46 -1.59 10.65
CA ALA A 180 9.13 -1.72 11.22
C ALA A 180 8.13 -2.37 10.25
N GLU A 181 8.22 -2.06 8.95
CA GLU A 181 7.41 -2.65 7.89
C GLU A 181 7.66 -4.15 7.80
N ARG A 182 8.93 -4.56 7.76
CA ARG A 182 9.34 -5.97 7.80
C ARG A 182 8.71 -6.71 8.98
N LEU A 183 8.82 -6.15 10.18
CA LEU A 183 8.25 -6.74 11.39
C LEU A 183 6.71 -6.86 11.31
N LEU A 184 6.02 -5.88 10.74
CA LEU A 184 4.56 -5.93 10.55
C LEU A 184 4.14 -7.02 9.56
N ILE A 185 4.95 -7.28 8.52
CA ILE A 185 4.69 -8.28 7.49
C ILE A 185 5.03 -9.70 7.94
N GLU A 186 6.13 -9.88 8.67
CA GLU A 186 6.61 -11.21 9.07
C GLU A 186 5.98 -11.72 10.36
N SER A 187 5.59 -10.83 11.27
CA SER A 187 5.01 -11.26 12.56
C SER A 187 3.59 -11.79 12.42
N SER A 188 3.20 -12.64 13.37
CA SER A 188 1.85 -13.19 13.44
C SER A 188 0.78 -12.09 13.54
N ASP A 189 -0.33 -12.29 12.85
CA ASP A 189 -1.50 -11.41 12.85
C ASP A 189 -2.76 -12.21 13.19
N SER A 190 -3.67 -11.60 13.96
CA SER A 190 -4.93 -12.26 14.35
C SER A 190 -5.96 -12.27 13.21
N GLU A 191 -5.75 -11.46 12.18
CA GLU A 191 -6.69 -11.31 11.08
C GLU A 191 -6.00 -11.28 9.72
N PHE A 192 -6.62 -11.90 8.72
CA PHE A 192 -6.18 -11.76 7.34
C PHE A 192 -6.69 -10.45 6.73
N ARG A 193 -5.79 -9.65 6.20
CA ARG A 193 -5.99 -8.39 5.45
C ARG A 193 -4.97 -8.27 4.34
N PHE A 194 -5.21 -7.38 3.38
CA PHE A 194 -4.31 -7.19 2.24
C PHE A 194 -2.89 -6.82 2.67
N HIS A 195 -2.72 -6.06 3.76
CA HIS A 195 -1.42 -5.75 4.37
C HIS A 195 -1.20 -6.38 5.75
N SER A 196 -1.95 -7.43 6.11
CA SER A 196 -1.72 -8.16 7.39
C SER A 196 -0.35 -8.84 7.45
N GLY A 197 0.11 -9.12 8.67
CA GLY A 197 1.20 -10.08 8.90
C GLY A 197 0.78 -11.53 8.58
N VAL A 198 1.51 -12.52 9.08
CA VAL A 198 1.17 -13.93 8.86
C VAL A 198 -0.05 -14.31 9.72
N PRO A 199 -1.21 -14.67 9.16
CA PRO A 199 -2.37 -15.02 9.97
C PRO A 199 -2.06 -16.21 10.88
N ALA A 200 -2.40 -16.08 12.16
CA ALA A 200 -2.32 -17.19 13.10
C ALA A 200 -3.29 -18.30 12.68
N ALA A 201 -2.82 -19.56 12.75
CA ALA A 201 -3.62 -20.76 12.47
C ALA A 201 -4.75 -20.96 13.50
#